data_AF-A0A0S4KPS6-F1
#
_entry.id   AF-A0A0S4KPS6-F1
#
_cell.length_a   1.000
_cell.length_b   1.000
_cell.length_c   1.000
_cell.angle_alpha   90.00
_cell.angle_beta   90.00
_cell.angle_gamma   90.00
#
_symmetry.space_group_name_H-M   'P 1'
#
loop_
_entity.id
_entity.type
_entity.pdbx_description
1 polymer ?
#
loop_
_entity_poly.entity_id
_entity_poly.type
_entity_poly.pdbx_seq_one_letter_code
_entity_poly.pdbx_strand_id
1 'polypeptide(L)'
;MGAILGEAVRRVKREAARRVRYGRIERAWNRWYSPGAMAQDQPVKALVIALVNDPAAAVYSINRLKPDKLCFVLPESGKGVVESAVQPKIERMPQRWDWIILADTEEFAGCHRTLAASLPDLLRTWEVQPGELVVELTGATPAMAGALSVATLPWSSRIVWLVPARGEGDDDVIDLEGRRWAWTQTNPWDEAAAVSRREGCELFNKGDFSAAAKLFHEVELRVSGGGKPLYRALADVAEGYERWERFHYRQAWDKLKGALKALEMASLWGGPPGVKTTVSGIKANVGFLERLVLDPAEVKELLVADLLAHATRRLQVSRDPEGAMVALLRALEASAQSRLFKQYQIKSWDVRPESLPPALQETCRTCYLDDIDGKYKLPLPAQFRALAGLGDQLGQSFLREWPAMKPLLDAASHAVLGHGFEPIRGERVQQLYEVVVKLTGVTESALPKFPALAL
;
A
#
# COMPACT_ATOMS: atom_id res chain seq x y z
N MET A 1 49.26 -13.61 17.09
CA MET A 1 49.11 -12.92 15.79
C MET A 1 48.41 -13.73 14.69
N GLY A 2 48.57 -15.06 14.62
CA GLY A 2 47.94 -15.87 13.55
C GLY A 2 46.39 -15.95 13.56
N ALA A 3 45.76 -15.85 14.73
CA ALA A 3 44.29 -15.94 14.84
C ALA A 3 43.54 -14.71 14.28
N ILE A 4 44.11 -13.50 14.46
CA ILE A 4 43.51 -12.23 14.01
C ILE A 4 43.58 -12.11 12.48
N LEU A 5 44.69 -12.55 11.86
CA LEU A 5 44.81 -12.60 10.39
C LEU A 5 43.81 -13.57 9.75
N GLY A 6 43.56 -14.72 10.38
CA GLY A 6 42.62 -15.73 9.88
C GLY A 6 41.15 -15.30 9.90
N GLU A 7 40.80 -14.32 10.73
CA GLU A 7 39.44 -13.76 10.83
C GLU A 7 39.22 -12.62 9.83
N ALA A 8 40.23 -11.76 9.63
CA ALA A 8 40.22 -10.72 8.60
C ALA A 8 40.08 -11.31 7.18
N VAL A 9 40.82 -12.37 6.86
CA VAL A 9 40.75 -13.05 5.55
C VAL A 9 39.38 -13.71 5.34
N ARG A 10 38.75 -14.26 6.39
CA ARG A 10 37.40 -14.82 6.31
C ARG A 10 36.34 -13.75 6.11
N ARG A 11 36.52 -12.54 6.66
CA ARG A 11 35.61 -11.40 6.47
C ARG A 11 35.67 -10.90 5.02
N VAL A 12 36.87 -10.70 4.48
CA VAL A 12 37.08 -10.29 3.08
C VAL A 12 36.49 -11.30 2.09
N LYS A 13 36.66 -12.61 2.33
CA LYS A 13 36.06 -13.66 1.48
C LYS A 13 34.52 -13.65 1.52
N ARG A 14 33.89 -13.36 2.66
CA ARG A 14 32.42 -13.25 2.76
C ARG A 14 31.90 -12.00 2.03
N GLU A 15 32.66 -10.92 2.07
CA GLU A 15 32.32 -9.66 1.41
C GLU A 15 32.47 -9.76 -0.12
N ALA A 16 33.54 -10.42 -0.59
CA ALA A 16 33.72 -10.79 -1.99
C ALA A 16 32.62 -11.73 -2.48
N ALA A 17 32.23 -12.74 -1.68
CA ALA A 17 31.14 -13.64 -2.02
C ALA A 17 29.76 -12.94 -2.06
N ARG A 18 29.54 -11.91 -1.22
CA ARG A 18 28.35 -11.04 -1.29
C ARG A 18 28.33 -10.21 -2.57
N ARG A 19 29.44 -9.57 -2.94
CA ARG A 19 29.55 -8.80 -4.20
C ARG A 19 29.37 -9.68 -5.44
N VAL A 20 29.94 -10.87 -5.46
CA VAL A 20 29.75 -11.84 -6.55
C VAL A 20 28.30 -12.32 -6.64
N ARG A 21 27.60 -12.47 -5.51
CA ARG A 21 26.18 -12.85 -5.47
C ARG A 21 25.28 -11.72 -5.96
N TYR A 22 25.52 -10.47 -5.55
CA TYR A 22 24.81 -9.29 -6.05
C TYR A 22 25.03 -9.09 -7.56
N GLY A 23 26.27 -9.17 -8.04
CA GLY A 23 26.58 -9.07 -9.48
C GLY A 23 26.14 -10.28 -10.33
N ARG A 24 25.73 -11.40 -9.70
CA ARG A 24 25.06 -12.52 -10.38
C ARG A 24 23.54 -12.32 -10.45
N ILE A 25 22.96 -11.63 -9.47
CA ILE A 25 21.54 -11.26 -9.45
C ILE A 25 21.27 -10.20 -10.53
N GLU A 26 22.08 -9.14 -10.63
CA GLU A 26 22.00 -8.16 -11.74
C GLU A 26 22.10 -8.82 -13.12
N ARG A 27 23.04 -9.75 -13.30
CA ARG A 27 23.21 -10.48 -14.58
C ARG A 27 22.07 -11.46 -14.86
N ALA A 28 21.40 -11.98 -13.83
CA ALA A 28 20.21 -12.81 -14.00
C ALA A 28 18.99 -11.95 -14.37
N TRP A 29 18.88 -10.73 -13.82
CA TRP A 29 17.87 -9.74 -14.21
C TRP A 29 18.05 -9.26 -15.67
N ASN A 30 19.29 -9.01 -16.10
CA ASN A 30 19.58 -8.57 -17.47
C ASN A 30 19.42 -9.65 -18.54
N ARG A 31 19.40 -10.95 -18.18
CA ARG A 31 19.30 -12.07 -19.15
C ARG A 31 17.88 -12.35 -19.66
N TRP A 32 16.85 -11.74 -19.08
CA TRP A 32 15.45 -11.94 -19.49
C TRP A 32 14.91 -10.82 -20.39
N TYR A 33 15.75 -9.84 -20.76
CA TYR A 33 15.45 -8.85 -21.78
C TYR A 33 16.14 -9.25 -23.09
N SER A 34 15.35 -9.48 -24.14
CA SER A 34 15.89 -9.54 -25.51
C SER A 34 16.62 -8.24 -25.84
N PRO A 35 17.75 -8.26 -26.57
CA PRO A 35 18.39 -7.05 -27.07
C PRO A 35 17.59 -6.52 -28.28
N GLY A 36 16.36 -6.05 -28.03
CA GLY A 36 15.69 -5.09 -28.88
C GLY A 36 16.15 -3.70 -28.47
N ALA A 37 16.31 -2.78 -29.42
CA ALA A 37 16.70 -1.39 -29.22
C ALA A 37 16.29 -0.87 -27.82
N MET A 38 17.28 -0.62 -26.97
CA MET A 38 17.07 -0.44 -25.53
C MET A 38 16.01 0.65 -25.31
N ALA A 39 15.13 0.47 -24.32
CA ALA A 39 14.09 1.43 -23.90
C ALA A 39 14.62 2.84 -23.51
N GLN A 40 15.91 3.09 -23.72
CA GLN A 40 16.69 4.26 -23.34
C GLN A 40 16.60 5.39 -24.38
N ASP A 41 16.31 5.07 -25.65
CA ASP A 41 16.22 6.02 -26.79
C ASP A 41 14.78 6.32 -27.23
N GLN A 42 13.80 5.98 -26.39
CA GLN A 42 12.39 6.28 -26.69
C GLN A 42 12.08 7.77 -26.45
N PRO A 43 11.20 8.37 -27.28
CA PRO A 43 10.65 9.69 -27.03
C PRO A 43 10.13 9.83 -25.60
N VAL A 44 10.47 10.92 -24.94
CA VAL A 44 10.04 11.20 -23.55
C VAL A 44 8.90 12.21 -23.50
N LYS A 45 8.04 12.10 -22.49
CA LYS A 45 6.90 13.01 -22.32
C LYS A 45 7.34 14.44 -21.98
N ALA A 46 8.31 14.58 -21.09
CA ALA A 46 8.86 15.86 -20.67
C ALA A 46 10.35 15.73 -20.35
N LEU A 47 11.12 16.75 -20.75
CA LEU A 47 12.53 16.92 -20.44
C LEU A 47 12.74 18.27 -19.75
N VAL A 48 13.35 18.26 -18.58
CA VAL A 48 13.95 19.45 -17.94
C VAL A 48 15.45 19.34 -18.14
N ILE A 49 16.06 20.33 -18.78
CA ILE A 49 17.49 20.34 -19.11
C ILE A 49 18.17 21.56 -18.53
N ALA A 50 19.26 21.31 -17.79
CA ALA A 50 20.14 22.37 -17.28
C ALA A 50 21.11 22.82 -18.37
N LEU A 51 21.26 24.14 -18.54
CA LEU A 51 22.23 24.70 -19.48
C LEU A 51 22.92 25.93 -18.91
N VAL A 52 24.25 25.86 -18.80
CA VAL A 52 25.09 27.04 -18.56
C VAL A 52 25.96 27.33 -19.78
N ASN A 53 26.88 26.42 -20.14
CA ASN A 53 27.88 26.68 -21.19
C ASN A 53 28.13 25.51 -22.16
N ASP A 54 27.31 24.45 -22.15
CA ASP A 54 27.51 23.27 -23.02
C ASP A 54 26.31 23.02 -23.96
N PRO A 55 26.19 23.83 -25.04
CA PRO A 55 25.10 23.67 -26.00
C PRO A 55 25.19 22.36 -26.80
N ALA A 56 26.38 21.80 -26.99
CA ALA A 56 26.57 20.57 -27.76
C ALA A 56 25.97 19.36 -27.02
N ALA A 57 26.25 19.23 -25.73
CA ALA A 57 25.62 18.21 -24.88
C ALA A 57 24.10 18.36 -24.81
N ALA A 58 23.60 19.61 -24.77
CA ALA A 58 22.17 19.88 -24.75
C ALA A 58 21.48 19.44 -26.05
N VAL A 59 22.04 19.79 -27.21
CA VAL A 59 21.54 19.35 -28.52
C VAL A 59 21.51 17.82 -28.60
N TYR A 60 22.60 17.17 -28.20
CA TYR A 60 22.67 15.71 -28.20
C TYR A 60 21.56 15.09 -27.34
N SER A 61 21.40 15.55 -26.10
CA SER A 61 20.40 15.02 -25.17
C SER A 61 18.97 15.22 -25.67
N ILE A 62 18.66 16.40 -26.23
CA ILE A 62 17.35 16.70 -26.80
C ILE A 62 17.06 15.80 -28.01
N ASN A 63 17.99 15.66 -28.94
CA ASN A 63 17.81 14.85 -30.15
C ASN A 63 17.72 13.35 -29.84
N ARG A 64 18.44 12.90 -28.81
CA ARG A 64 18.36 11.53 -28.31
C ARG A 64 17.01 11.24 -27.67
N LEU A 65 16.57 12.09 -26.75
CA LEU A 65 15.36 11.85 -25.94
C LEU A 65 14.07 12.27 -26.64
N LYS A 66 14.12 13.07 -27.70
CA LYS A 66 12.99 13.51 -28.53
C LYS A 66 11.77 13.93 -27.70
N PRO A 67 11.92 14.88 -26.75
CA PRO A 67 10.87 15.21 -25.80
C PRO A 67 9.65 15.83 -26.47
N ASP A 68 8.45 15.45 -26.02
CA ASP A 68 7.23 16.15 -26.43
C ASP A 68 7.16 17.55 -25.79
N LYS A 69 7.74 17.73 -24.60
CA LYS A 69 7.79 19.00 -23.87
C LYS A 69 9.18 19.25 -23.29
N LEU A 70 9.70 20.47 -23.44
CA LEU A 70 11.09 20.80 -23.11
C LEU A 70 11.20 22.06 -22.25
N CYS A 71 11.73 21.95 -21.03
CA CYS A 71 12.02 23.11 -20.19
C CYS A 71 13.53 23.30 -20.06
N PHE A 72 14.02 24.48 -20.41
CA PHE A 72 15.39 24.89 -20.15
C PHE A 72 15.51 25.51 -18.76
N VAL A 73 16.55 25.16 -18.02
CA VAL A 73 16.89 25.75 -16.72
C VAL A 73 18.27 26.37 -16.83
N LEU A 74 18.33 27.70 -16.85
CA LEU A 74 19.53 28.44 -17.24
C LEU A 74 19.57 29.85 -16.63
N PRO A 75 20.74 30.51 -16.57
CA PRO A 75 20.82 31.93 -16.26
C PRO A 75 20.31 32.77 -17.43
N GLU A 76 19.94 34.04 -17.22
CA GLU A 76 19.38 34.91 -18.28
C GLU A 76 20.29 34.98 -19.53
N SER A 77 21.61 34.94 -19.36
CA SER A 77 22.59 34.91 -20.45
C SER A 77 22.51 33.65 -21.34
N GLY A 78 21.93 32.56 -20.85
CA GLY A 78 21.80 31.30 -21.57
C GLY A 78 20.73 31.31 -22.68
N LYS A 79 19.78 32.26 -22.67
CA LYS A 79 18.72 32.34 -23.70
C LYS A 79 19.29 32.48 -25.11
N GLY A 80 20.23 33.42 -25.29
CA GLY A 80 20.89 33.64 -26.58
C GLY A 80 21.68 32.43 -27.05
N VAL A 81 22.25 31.63 -26.14
CA VAL A 81 22.93 30.37 -26.47
C VAL A 81 21.94 29.35 -27.00
N VAL A 82 20.76 29.21 -26.39
CA VAL A 82 19.75 28.28 -26.89
C VAL A 82 19.24 28.69 -28.27
N GLU A 83 18.90 29.96 -28.46
CA GLU A 83 18.38 30.45 -29.75
C GLU A 83 19.40 30.30 -30.89
N SER A 84 20.68 30.57 -30.62
CA SER A 84 21.72 30.56 -31.67
C SER A 84 22.40 29.22 -31.88
N ALA A 85 22.58 28.40 -30.83
CA ALA A 85 23.42 27.20 -30.87
C ALA A 85 22.65 25.89 -30.65
N VAL A 86 21.52 25.92 -29.94
CA VAL A 86 20.73 24.72 -29.61
C VAL A 86 19.55 24.55 -30.56
N GLN A 87 18.63 25.51 -30.57
CA GLN A 87 17.39 25.48 -31.33
C GLN A 87 17.57 25.13 -32.82
N PRO A 88 18.55 25.69 -33.56
CA PRO A 88 18.73 25.38 -34.97
C PRO A 88 19.15 23.92 -35.24
N LYS A 89 19.63 23.21 -34.22
CA LYS A 89 20.14 21.83 -34.32
C LYS A 89 19.19 20.79 -33.72
N ILE A 90 18.00 21.19 -33.26
CA ILE A 90 16.98 20.27 -32.77
C ILE A 90 16.33 19.57 -33.97
N GLU A 91 16.46 18.25 -34.05
CA GLU A 91 15.94 17.44 -35.16
C GLU A 91 14.41 17.34 -35.15
N ARG A 92 13.83 17.25 -33.95
CA ARG A 92 12.38 17.19 -33.73
C ARG A 92 12.00 18.22 -32.68
N MET A 93 11.34 19.29 -33.11
CA MET A 93 10.88 20.34 -32.21
C MET A 93 9.83 19.80 -31.22
N PRO A 94 9.94 20.16 -29.93
CA PRO A 94 8.94 19.80 -28.93
C PRO A 94 7.61 20.51 -29.22
N GLN A 95 6.49 19.93 -28.78
CA GLN A 95 5.17 20.54 -28.93
C GLN A 95 5.02 21.78 -28.04
N ARG A 96 5.70 21.78 -26.89
CA ARG A 96 5.76 22.90 -25.96
C ARG A 96 7.17 23.04 -25.41
N TRP A 97 7.58 24.26 -25.16
CA TRP A 97 8.84 24.54 -24.50
C TRP A 97 8.76 25.80 -23.65
N ASP A 98 9.58 25.86 -22.60
CA ASP A 98 9.61 26.97 -21.65
C ASP A 98 11.00 27.10 -21.01
N TRP A 99 11.18 28.15 -20.20
CA TRP A 99 12.41 28.50 -19.53
C TRP A 99 12.15 28.77 -18.06
N ILE A 100 13.02 28.26 -17.20
CA ILE A 100 13.12 28.69 -15.81
C ILE A 100 14.46 29.40 -15.67
N ILE A 101 14.38 30.71 -15.43
CA ILE A 101 15.56 31.57 -15.31
C ILE A 101 16.06 31.59 -13.87
N LEU A 102 17.34 31.26 -13.69
CA LEU A 102 18.02 31.31 -12.41
C LEU A 102 18.83 32.60 -12.31
N ALA A 103 18.67 33.33 -11.21
CA ALA A 103 19.40 34.58 -10.97
C ALA A 103 20.89 34.34 -10.67
N ASP A 104 21.18 33.30 -9.88
CA ASP A 104 22.53 32.84 -9.56
C ASP A 104 22.55 31.31 -9.64
N THR A 105 23.41 30.77 -10.52
CA THR A 105 23.53 29.33 -10.76
C THR A 105 24.42 28.64 -9.74
N GLU A 106 25.19 29.37 -8.93
CA GLU A 106 26.10 28.81 -7.92
C GLU A 106 25.49 28.76 -6.52
N GLU A 107 24.36 29.43 -6.30
CA GLU A 107 23.65 29.43 -5.02
C GLU A 107 22.52 28.38 -4.98
N PHE A 108 22.74 27.27 -4.26
CA PHE A 108 21.75 26.19 -4.13
C PHE A 108 20.38 26.67 -3.63
N ALA A 109 20.34 27.54 -2.61
CA ALA A 109 19.09 27.98 -2.01
C ALA A 109 18.24 28.83 -2.98
N GLY A 110 18.87 29.71 -3.75
CA GLY A 110 18.23 30.49 -4.80
C GLY A 110 17.72 29.62 -5.95
N CYS A 111 18.56 28.68 -6.42
CA CYS A 111 18.19 27.70 -7.43
C CYS A 111 16.96 26.89 -6.99
N HIS A 112 17.02 26.29 -5.80
CA HIS A 112 15.96 25.42 -5.28
C HIS A 112 14.65 26.20 -5.08
N ARG A 113 14.70 27.42 -4.54
CA ARG A 113 13.50 28.25 -4.34
C ARG A 113 12.79 28.54 -5.66
N THR A 114 13.55 28.92 -6.68
CA THR A 114 13.00 29.25 -8.01
C THR A 114 12.40 28.02 -8.67
N LEU A 115 13.10 26.88 -8.61
CA LEU A 115 12.64 25.62 -9.19
C LEU A 115 11.41 25.07 -8.47
N ALA A 116 11.40 25.05 -7.14
CA ALA A 116 10.28 24.57 -6.33
C ALA A 116 9.02 25.43 -6.52
N ALA A 117 9.18 26.73 -6.82
CA ALA A 117 8.06 27.61 -7.13
C ALA A 117 7.52 27.44 -8.56
N SER A 118 8.39 27.14 -9.53
CA SER A 118 8.02 27.19 -10.96
C SER A 118 7.64 25.83 -11.54
N LEU A 119 8.35 24.76 -11.17
CA LEU A 119 8.17 23.43 -11.75
C LEU A 119 6.77 22.83 -11.53
N PRO A 120 6.14 22.89 -10.33
CA PRO A 120 4.86 22.24 -10.11
C PRO A 120 3.75 22.75 -11.05
N ASP A 121 3.68 24.06 -11.26
CA ASP A 121 2.65 24.66 -12.10
C ASP A 121 2.95 24.47 -13.59
N LEU A 122 4.23 24.51 -13.99
CA LEU A 122 4.64 24.16 -15.34
C LEU A 122 4.25 22.71 -15.68
N LEU A 123 4.65 21.75 -14.84
CA LEU A 123 4.39 20.33 -15.05
C LEU A 123 2.89 20.01 -15.03
N ARG A 124 2.11 20.70 -14.19
CA ARG A 124 0.63 20.60 -14.16
C ARG A 124 0.00 21.12 -15.44
N THR A 125 0.42 22.30 -15.92
CA THR A 125 -0.03 22.88 -17.21
C THR A 125 0.31 21.99 -18.39
N TRP A 126 1.39 21.23 -18.25
CA TRP A 126 1.87 20.26 -19.21
C TRP A 126 1.29 18.86 -19.01
N GLU A 127 0.42 18.64 -18.02
CA GLU A 127 -0.19 17.35 -17.70
C GLU A 127 0.84 16.21 -17.56
N VAL A 128 2.01 16.52 -16.99
CA VAL A 128 3.08 15.54 -16.75
C VAL A 128 2.75 14.75 -15.48
N GLN A 129 2.63 13.45 -15.61
CA GLN A 129 2.35 12.54 -14.50
C GLN A 129 3.64 12.15 -13.76
N PRO A 130 3.53 11.69 -12.50
CA PRO A 130 4.67 11.08 -11.81
C PRO A 130 5.29 9.94 -12.62
N GLY A 131 6.62 9.95 -12.77
CA GLY A 131 7.32 8.94 -13.56
C GLY A 131 7.32 9.22 -15.07
N GLU A 132 7.01 10.45 -15.50
CA GLU A 132 7.08 10.86 -16.91
C GLU A 132 8.15 11.93 -17.21
N LEU A 133 8.73 12.54 -16.18
CA LEU A 133 9.77 13.57 -16.34
C LEU A 133 11.16 12.93 -16.48
N VAL A 134 11.97 13.43 -17.39
CA VAL A 134 13.42 13.18 -17.46
C VAL A 134 14.16 14.46 -17.13
N VAL A 135 15.23 14.35 -16.33
CA VAL A 135 16.06 15.48 -15.93
C VAL A 135 17.47 15.29 -16.47
N GLU A 136 17.95 16.24 -17.24
CA GLU A 136 19.28 16.24 -17.86
C GLU A 136 20.17 17.26 -17.13
N LEU A 137 21.28 16.79 -16.56
CA LEU A 137 22.14 17.55 -15.65
C LEU A 137 23.53 17.84 -16.20
N THR A 138 23.85 17.47 -17.45
CA THR A 138 25.20 17.64 -18.01
C THR A 138 25.64 19.10 -17.96
N GLY A 139 24.75 20.03 -18.34
CA GLY A 139 25.04 21.46 -18.36
C GLY A 139 24.88 22.17 -17.01
N ALA A 140 24.62 21.45 -15.91
CA ALA A 140 24.34 22.03 -14.59
C ALA A 140 25.62 22.35 -13.79
N THR A 141 25.60 23.47 -13.05
CA THR A 141 26.52 23.66 -11.91
C THR A 141 26.17 22.68 -10.77
N PRO A 142 27.05 22.47 -9.79
CA PRO A 142 26.74 21.65 -8.61
C PRO A 142 25.48 22.12 -7.85
N ALA A 143 25.30 23.44 -7.71
CA ALA A 143 24.12 24.01 -7.05
C ALA A 143 22.84 23.78 -7.85
N MET A 144 22.88 23.96 -9.18
CA MET A 144 21.75 23.65 -10.06
C MET A 144 21.41 22.15 -10.02
N ALA A 145 22.41 21.27 -10.12
CA ALA A 145 22.21 19.83 -10.14
C ALA A 145 21.55 19.34 -8.84
N GLY A 146 22.03 19.82 -7.68
CA GLY A 146 21.44 19.52 -6.39
C GLY A 146 20.00 20.03 -6.29
N ALA A 147 19.75 21.28 -6.69
CA ALA A 147 18.43 21.88 -6.62
C ALA A 147 17.42 21.21 -7.55
N LEU A 148 17.81 20.91 -8.81
CA LEU A 148 17.00 20.18 -9.77
C LEU A 148 16.67 18.77 -9.28
N SER A 149 17.66 18.04 -8.78
CA SER A 149 17.46 16.67 -8.30
C SER A 149 16.41 16.62 -7.17
N VAL A 150 16.44 17.56 -6.23
CA VAL A 150 15.46 17.65 -5.13
C VAL A 150 14.11 18.13 -5.63
N ALA A 151 14.08 19.23 -6.41
CA ALA A 151 12.84 19.86 -6.84
C ALA A 151 12.06 19.04 -7.86
N THR A 152 12.69 18.11 -8.58
CA THR A 152 12.04 17.28 -9.61
C THR A 152 11.73 15.86 -9.15
N LEU A 153 12.30 15.41 -8.03
CA LEU A 153 12.20 14.03 -7.55
C LEU A 153 10.77 13.45 -7.58
N PRO A 154 9.70 14.18 -7.19
CA PRO A 154 8.32 13.62 -7.23
C PRO A 154 7.81 13.21 -8.61
N TRP A 155 8.38 13.76 -9.70
CA TRP A 155 7.94 13.54 -11.08
C TRP A 155 8.93 12.72 -11.91
N SER A 156 10.20 12.68 -11.52
CA SER A 156 11.28 12.11 -12.30
C SER A 156 11.16 10.59 -12.44
N SER A 157 11.30 10.13 -13.68
CA SER A 157 11.49 8.72 -14.08
C SER A 157 12.95 8.32 -14.19
N ARG A 158 13.79 9.28 -14.61
CA ARG A 158 15.24 9.13 -14.68
C ARG A 158 15.93 10.49 -14.66
N ILE A 159 17.14 10.48 -14.13
CA ILE A 159 18.11 11.57 -14.22
C ILE A 159 19.21 11.08 -15.16
N VAL A 160 19.61 11.92 -16.11
CA VAL A 160 20.60 11.62 -17.15
C VAL A 160 21.70 12.67 -17.15
N TRP A 161 22.92 12.26 -17.49
CA TRP A 161 24.07 13.16 -17.65
C TRP A 161 25.19 12.47 -18.44
N LEU A 162 26.05 13.27 -19.06
CA LEU A 162 27.26 12.81 -19.73
C LEU A 162 28.44 12.83 -18.76
N VAL A 163 29.27 11.79 -18.81
CA VAL A 163 30.56 11.73 -18.10
C VAL A 163 31.70 11.48 -19.08
N PRO A 164 32.92 11.97 -18.84
CA PRO A 164 34.06 11.64 -19.69
C PRO A 164 34.29 10.13 -19.75
N ALA A 165 34.43 9.58 -20.95
CA ALA A 165 34.67 8.15 -21.13
C ALA A 165 36.05 7.76 -20.58
N ARG A 166 36.12 6.67 -19.81
CA ARG A 166 37.31 6.15 -19.13
C ARG A 166 37.94 4.93 -19.81
N GLY A 167 37.34 4.36 -20.86
CA GLY A 167 37.97 3.32 -21.70
C GLY A 167 37.11 2.06 -21.92
N GLU A 168 37.75 0.91 -22.17
CA GLU A 168 37.07 -0.39 -22.42
C GLU A 168 36.25 -0.81 -21.18
N GLY A 169 34.94 -0.57 -21.21
CA GLY A 169 34.02 -0.85 -20.11
C GLY A 169 32.90 0.19 -19.96
N ASP A 170 33.01 1.34 -20.63
CA ASP A 170 31.89 2.27 -20.72
C ASP A 170 30.86 1.74 -21.73
N ASP A 171 29.65 1.52 -21.24
CA ASP A 171 28.49 1.31 -22.11
C ASP A 171 28.09 2.66 -22.71
N ASP A 172 27.69 2.65 -23.99
CA ASP A 172 27.08 3.81 -24.68
C ASP A 172 27.98 5.06 -24.77
N VAL A 173 29.13 4.88 -25.45
CA VAL A 173 30.13 5.93 -25.72
C VAL A 173 29.75 6.77 -26.93
N ILE A 174 29.90 8.09 -26.80
CA ILE A 174 29.49 9.10 -27.77
C ILE A 174 30.67 10.05 -28.02
N ASP A 175 30.91 10.39 -29.29
CA ASP A 175 31.86 11.43 -29.67
C ASP A 175 31.11 12.77 -29.87
N LEU A 176 31.39 13.76 -29.00
CA LEU A 176 30.85 15.11 -29.08
C LEU A 176 32.01 16.11 -29.13
N GLU A 177 32.06 16.90 -30.22
CA GLU A 177 33.08 17.93 -30.45
C GLU A 177 34.53 17.41 -30.28
N GLY A 178 34.80 16.19 -30.72
CA GLY A 178 36.12 15.57 -30.63
C GLY A 178 36.49 15.05 -29.25
N ARG A 179 35.55 15.02 -28.30
CA ARG A 179 35.70 14.41 -26.97
C ARG A 179 34.79 13.20 -26.83
N ARG A 180 35.31 12.18 -26.14
CA ARG A 180 34.57 10.96 -25.81
C ARG A 180 33.83 11.10 -24.49
N TRP A 181 32.53 10.89 -24.55
CA TRP A 181 31.62 10.89 -23.41
C TRP A 181 30.94 9.53 -23.29
N ALA A 182 30.48 9.19 -22.10
CA ALA A 182 29.60 8.06 -21.84
C ALA A 182 28.26 8.59 -21.34
N TRP A 183 27.17 8.08 -21.90
CA TRP A 183 25.82 8.39 -21.44
C TRP A 183 25.53 7.68 -20.14
N THR A 184 25.22 8.42 -19.09
CA THR A 184 24.84 7.86 -17.80
C THR A 184 23.41 8.23 -17.47
N GLN A 185 22.70 7.29 -16.85
CA GLN A 185 21.36 7.52 -16.35
C GLN A 185 21.08 6.69 -15.09
N THR A 186 20.19 7.20 -14.25
CA THR A 186 19.68 6.48 -13.08
C THR A 186 18.22 6.83 -12.82
N ASN A 187 17.47 5.91 -12.22
CA ASN A 187 16.17 6.24 -11.65
C ASN A 187 16.34 6.48 -10.14
N PRO A 188 16.16 7.72 -9.65
CA PRO A 188 16.34 8.01 -8.23
C PRO A 188 15.36 7.24 -7.33
N TRP A 189 14.22 6.80 -7.87
CA TRP A 189 13.24 6.01 -7.12
C TRP A 189 13.67 4.58 -6.85
N ASP A 190 14.64 4.02 -7.57
CA ASP A 190 15.07 2.65 -7.30
C ASP A 190 15.68 2.50 -5.89
N GLU A 191 16.30 3.57 -5.37
CA GLU A 191 16.77 3.65 -3.98
C GLU A 191 15.77 4.37 -3.06
N ALA A 192 15.22 5.51 -3.50
CA ALA A 192 14.32 6.33 -2.66
C ALA A 192 13.03 5.60 -2.27
N ALA A 193 12.56 4.66 -3.11
CA ALA A 193 11.36 3.88 -2.85
C ALA A 193 11.45 3.01 -1.59
N ALA A 194 12.66 2.74 -1.05
CA ALA A 194 12.82 2.03 0.21
C ALA A 194 12.36 2.87 1.43
N VAL A 195 12.45 4.20 1.37
CA VAL A 195 11.91 5.08 2.41
C VAL A 195 10.39 5.09 2.35
N SER A 196 9.82 5.40 1.17
CA SER A 196 8.36 5.42 0.99
C SER A 196 7.70 4.06 1.20
N ARG A 197 8.40 2.95 0.92
CA ARG A 197 7.90 1.61 1.26
C ARG A 197 7.72 1.43 2.76
N ARG A 198 8.70 1.85 3.57
CA ARG A 198 8.62 1.77 5.04
C ARG A 198 7.46 2.60 5.56
N GLU A 199 7.30 3.83 5.06
CA GLU A 199 6.16 4.70 5.40
C GLU A 199 4.82 4.04 5.02
N GLY A 200 4.72 3.43 3.84
CA GLY A 200 3.54 2.68 3.41
C GLY A 200 3.25 1.48 4.30
N CYS A 201 4.29 0.75 4.72
CA CYS A 201 4.17 -0.34 5.69
C CYS A 201 3.69 0.16 7.05
N GLU A 202 4.17 1.31 7.53
CA GLU A 202 3.72 1.90 8.78
C GLU A 202 2.25 2.33 8.74
N LEU A 203 1.81 2.97 7.65
CA LEU A 203 0.41 3.32 7.42
C LEU A 203 -0.46 2.06 7.42
N PHE A 204 -0.05 1.03 6.68
CA PHE A 204 -0.74 -0.26 6.66
C PHE A 204 -0.86 -0.87 8.06
N ASN A 205 0.24 -0.90 8.82
CA ASN A 205 0.28 -1.51 10.15
C ASN A 205 -0.54 -0.74 11.18
N LYS A 206 -0.81 0.56 10.94
CA LYS A 206 -1.71 1.40 11.74
C LYS A 206 -3.18 1.29 11.32
N GLY A 207 -3.49 0.51 10.29
CA GLY A 207 -4.84 0.34 9.76
C GLY A 207 -5.26 1.40 8.73
N ASP A 208 -4.36 2.30 8.32
CA ASP A 208 -4.61 3.32 7.29
C ASP A 208 -4.40 2.72 5.89
N PHE A 209 -5.15 1.67 5.57
CA PHE A 209 -4.95 0.89 4.34
C PHE A 209 -5.13 1.73 3.07
N SER A 210 -6.10 2.66 3.05
CA SER A 210 -6.27 3.57 1.91
C SER A 210 -5.07 4.48 1.67
N ALA A 211 -4.41 4.96 2.74
CA ALA A 211 -3.24 5.82 2.63
C ALA A 211 -2.01 5.00 2.18
N ALA A 212 -1.86 3.80 2.72
CA ALA A 212 -0.82 2.86 2.30
C ALA A 212 -0.95 2.49 0.80
N ALA A 213 -2.18 2.15 0.35
CA ALA A 213 -2.45 1.84 -1.04
C ALA A 213 -2.06 2.97 -1.98
N LYS A 214 -2.48 4.21 -1.65
CA LYS A 214 -2.14 5.42 -2.40
C LYS A 214 -0.62 5.58 -2.50
N LEU A 215 0.09 5.51 -1.39
CA LEU A 215 1.55 5.67 -1.37
C LEU A 215 2.26 4.59 -2.20
N PHE A 216 1.85 3.33 -2.09
CA PHE A 216 2.44 2.26 -2.90
C PHE A 216 2.18 2.45 -4.39
N HIS A 217 0.97 2.88 -4.78
CA HIS A 217 0.66 3.19 -6.17
C HIS A 217 1.47 4.38 -6.69
N GLU A 218 1.63 5.42 -5.89
CA GLU A 218 2.46 6.55 -6.28
C GLU A 218 3.93 6.15 -6.50
N VAL A 219 4.47 5.23 -5.68
CA VAL A 219 5.81 4.68 -5.87
C VAL A 219 5.88 3.81 -7.13
N GLU A 220 4.86 2.98 -7.39
CA GLU A 220 4.73 2.15 -8.61
C GLU A 220 4.89 2.97 -9.89
N LEU A 221 4.34 4.18 -9.93
CA LEU A 221 4.43 5.05 -11.11
C LEU A 221 5.86 5.48 -11.43
N ARG A 222 6.72 5.61 -10.40
CA ARG A 222 8.04 6.25 -10.52
C ARG A 222 9.21 5.28 -10.55
N VAL A 223 9.10 4.12 -9.90
CA VAL A 223 10.18 3.11 -9.89
C VAL A 223 10.41 2.50 -11.28
N SER A 224 11.61 1.97 -11.49
CA SER A 224 11.96 1.28 -12.74
C SER A 224 11.08 0.03 -12.94
N GLY A 225 11.01 -0.43 -14.20
CA GLY A 225 10.11 -1.52 -14.61
C GLY A 225 10.18 -2.78 -13.74
N GLY A 226 11.36 -3.11 -13.20
CA GLY A 226 11.53 -4.25 -12.28
C GLY A 226 10.83 -4.09 -10.92
N GLY A 227 10.67 -2.86 -10.43
CA GLY A 227 10.02 -2.57 -9.15
C GLY A 227 8.50 -2.46 -9.24
N LYS A 228 7.94 -2.10 -10.40
CA LYS A 228 6.50 -1.82 -10.56
C LYS A 228 5.60 -2.99 -10.10
N PRO A 229 5.87 -4.26 -10.45
CA PRO A 229 5.01 -5.37 -10.01
C PRO A 229 4.93 -5.52 -8.49
N LEU A 230 6.02 -5.25 -7.75
CA LEU A 230 6.04 -5.30 -6.30
C LEU A 230 5.13 -4.23 -5.70
N TYR A 231 5.31 -2.98 -6.11
CA TYR A 231 4.55 -1.86 -5.54
C TYR A 231 3.06 -1.92 -5.91
N ARG A 232 2.73 -2.37 -7.13
CA ARG A 232 1.34 -2.68 -7.50
C ARG A 232 0.74 -3.73 -6.56
N ALA A 233 1.47 -4.82 -6.30
CA ALA A 233 0.99 -5.88 -5.41
C ALA A 233 0.83 -5.39 -3.96
N LEU A 234 1.71 -4.52 -3.47
CA LEU A 234 1.56 -3.90 -2.15
C LEU A 234 0.35 -2.97 -2.08
N ALA A 235 0.08 -2.20 -3.15
CA ALA A 235 -1.13 -1.39 -3.25
C ALA A 235 -2.40 -2.26 -3.23
N ASP A 236 -2.44 -3.32 -4.06
CA ASP A 236 -3.55 -4.28 -4.09
C ASP A 236 -3.75 -5.00 -2.74
N VAL A 237 -2.67 -5.29 -2.01
CA VAL A 237 -2.74 -5.84 -0.65
C VAL A 237 -3.44 -4.85 0.29
N ALA A 238 -2.99 -3.59 0.30
CA ALA A 238 -3.60 -2.56 1.14
C ALA A 238 -5.09 -2.38 0.78
N GLU A 239 -5.43 -2.27 -0.50
CA GLU A 239 -6.83 -2.21 -0.93
C GLU A 239 -7.64 -3.45 -0.52
N GLY A 240 -7.06 -4.65 -0.62
CA GLY A 240 -7.73 -5.89 -0.22
C GLY A 240 -8.11 -5.89 1.26
N TYR A 241 -7.21 -5.45 2.13
CA TYR A 241 -7.50 -5.33 3.57
C TYR A 241 -8.47 -4.18 3.90
N GLU A 242 -8.41 -3.05 3.17
CA GLU A 242 -9.43 -1.99 3.28
C GLU A 242 -10.83 -2.50 2.94
N ARG A 243 -10.96 -3.28 1.86
CA ARG A 243 -12.23 -3.91 1.47
C ARG A 243 -12.71 -4.89 2.52
N TRP A 244 -11.79 -5.62 3.16
CA TRP A 244 -12.13 -6.54 4.23
C TRP A 244 -12.65 -5.80 5.46
N GLU A 245 -12.00 -4.73 5.90
CA GLU A 245 -12.48 -3.91 7.04
C GLU A 245 -13.89 -3.34 6.83
N ARG A 246 -14.32 -3.20 5.56
CA ARG A 246 -15.69 -2.78 5.19
C ARG A 246 -16.63 -3.95 4.89
N PHE A 247 -16.24 -5.17 5.23
CA PHE A 247 -17.00 -6.41 4.99
C PHE A 247 -17.29 -6.72 3.51
N HIS A 248 -16.55 -6.12 2.57
CA HIS A 248 -16.63 -6.44 1.14
C HIS A 248 -15.82 -7.69 0.79
N TYR A 249 -16.17 -8.83 1.39
CA TYR A 249 -15.36 -10.05 1.41
C TYR A 249 -14.93 -10.57 0.03
N ARG A 250 -15.83 -10.56 -0.96
CA ARG A 250 -15.50 -11.02 -2.31
C ARG A 250 -14.45 -10.13 -2.97
N GLN A 251 -14.61 -8.81 -2.87
CA GLN A 251 -13.66 -7.84 -3.42
C GLN A 251 -12.30 -7.95 -2.71
N ALA A 252 -12.30 -8.14 -1.39
CA ALA A 252 -11.09 -8.37 -0.61
C ALA A 252 -10.36 -9.65 -1.07
N TRP A 253 -11.10 -10.74 -1.24
CA TRP A 253 -10.55 -12.02 -1.68
C TRP A 253 -9.90 -11.93 -3.06
N ASP A 254 -10.60 -11.35 -4.03
CA ASP A 254 -10.10 -11.21 -5.40
C ASP A 254 -8.80 -10.38 -5.46
N LYS A 255 -8.76 -9.26 -4.72
CA LYS A 255 -7.59 -8.40 -4.61
C LYS A 255 -6.39 -9.11 -3.97
N LEU A 256 -6.59 -9.71 -2.79
CA LEU A 256 -5.51 -10.38 -2.07
C LEU A 256 -4.97 -11.60 -2.84
N LYS A 257 -5.86 -12.36 -3.50
CA LYS A 257 -5.50 -13.50 -4.34
C LYS A 257 -4.68 -13.07 -5.56
N GLY A 258 -5.05 -11.97 -6.21
CA GLY A 258 -4.29 -11.42 -7.33
C GLY A 258 -2.89 -10.96 -6.94
N ALA A 259 -2.79 -10.22 -5.83
CA ALA A 259 -1.52 -9.69 -5.33
C ALA A 259 -0.55 -10.78 -4.86
N LEU A 260 -1.07 -11.89 -4.29
CA LEU A 260 -0.25 -12.96 -3.72
C LEU A 260 0.78 -13.53 -4.71
N LYS A 261 0.40 -13.73 -5.97
CA LYS A 261 1.29 -14.26 -7.01
C LYS A 261 2.51 -13.36 -7.24
N ALA A 262 2.30 -12.04 -7.32
CA ALA A 262 3.38 -11.08 -7.53
C ALA A 262 4.33 -11.02 -6.31
N LEU A 263 3.78 -11.11 -5.09
CA LEU A 263 4.59 -11.15 -3.87
C LEU A 263 5.37 -12.46 -3.69
N GLU A 264 4.79 -13.60 -4.09
CA GLU A 264 5.51 -14.88 -4.13
C GLU A 264 6.71 -14.80 -5.08
N MET A 265 6.53 -14.23 -6.27
CA MET A 265 7.63 -13.99 -7.20
C MET A 265 8.67 -13.05 -6.61
N ALA A 266 8.26 -11.93 -6.01
CA ALA A 266 9.20 -11.03 -5.33
C ALA A 266 9.98 -11.76 -4.22
N SER A 267 9.33 -12.66 -3.46
CA SER A 267 10.01 -13.45 -2.43
C SER A 267 11.08 -14.40 -2.97
N LEU A 268 10.98 -14.83 -4.23
CA LEU A 268 11.92 -15.77 -4.86
C LEU A 268 13.09 -15.06 -5.56
N TRP A 269 12.85 -13.86 -6.10
CA TRP A 269 13.78 -13.18 -7.00
C TRP A 269 14.48 -11.95 -6.38
N GLY A 270 14.54 -11.88 -5.05
CA GLY A 270 15.31 -10.85 -4.34
C GLY A 270 14.52 -9.60 -3.94
N GLY A 271 13.22 -9.73 -3.68
CA GLY A 271 12.41 -8.68 -3.07
C GLY A 271 12.90 -8.29 -1.66
N PRO A 272 12.30 -7.25 -1.06
CA PRO A 272 12.76 -6.71 0.21
C PRO A 272 12.77 -7.77 1.34
N PRO A 273 13.63 -7.60 2.37
CA PRO A 273 13.56 -8.41 3.58
C PRO A 273 12.13 -8.43 4.14
N GLY A 274 11.70 -9.56 4.70
CA GLY A 274 10.36 -9.67 5.30
C GLY A 274 9.22 -10.08 4.36
N VAL A 275 9.38 -10.00 3.03
CA VAL A 275 8.32 -10.38 2.06
C VAL A 275 7.79 -11.79 2.31
N LYS A 276 8.67 -12.75 2.61
CA LYS A 276 8.30 -14.15 2.87
C LYS A 276 7.32 -14.31 4.05
N THR A 277 7.53 -13.52 5.11
CA THR A 277 6.66 -13.54 6.30
C THR A 277 5.30 -12.94 5.95
N THR A 278 5.29 -11.82 5.23
CA THR A 278 4.07 -11.17 4.72
C THR A 278 3.26 -12.10 3.83
N VAL A 279 3.92 -12.80 2.89
CA VAL A 279 3.28 -13.77 1.98
C VAL A 279 2.57 -14.89 2.74
N SER A 280 3.19 -15.45 3.78
CA SER A 280 2.58 -16.51 4.60
C SER A 280 1.29 -16.03 5.28
N GLY A 281 1.30 -14.81 5.84
CA GLY A 281 0.12 -14.22 6.47
C GLY A 281 -1.00 -13.93 5.47
N ILE A 282 -0.67 -13.36 4.31
CA ILE A 282 -1.64 -13.10 3.23
C ILE A 282 -2.24 -14.43 2.74
N LYS A 283 -1.44 -15.49 2.58
CA LYS A 283 -1.93 -16.79 2.13
C LYS A 283 -2.95 -17.40 3.09
N ALA A 284 -2.70 -17.33 4.40
CA ALA A 284 -3.67 -17.79 5.41
C ALA A 284 -4.99 -17.01 5.31
N ASN A 285 -4.88 -15.70 5.11
CA ASN A 285 -6.01 -14.78 4.97
C ASN A 285 -6.82 -14.99 3.69
N VAL A 286 -6.16 -15.22 2.55
CA VAL A 286 -6.81 -15.62 1.30
C VAL A 286 -7.59 -16.92 1.48
N GLY A 287 -7.04 -17.91 2.19
CA GLY A 287 -7.75 -19.16 2.49
C GLY A 287 -8.92 -19.01 3.47
N PHE A 288 -8.84 -18.06 4.42
CA PHE A 288 -9.97 -17.70 5.27
C PHE A 288 -11.11 -17.07 4.45
N LEU A 289 -10.79 -16.05 3.66
CA LEU A 289 -11.75 -15.36 2.81
C LEU A 289 -12.37 -16.28 1.76
N GLU A 290 -11.59 -17.18 1.15
CA GLU A 290 -12.10 -18.17 0.19
C GLU A 290 -13.22 -19.02 0.82
N ARG A 291 -13.00 -19.57 2.01
CA ARG A 291 -14.03 -20.34 2.73
C ARG A 291 -15.26 -19.49 3.03
N LEU A 292 -15.08 -18.25 3.48
CA LEU A 292 -16.20 -17.35 3.78
C LEU A 292 -17.00 -16.94 2.53
N VAL A 293 -16.32 -16.63 1.43
CA VAL A 293 -16.92 -16.15 0.18
C VAL A 293 -17.64 -17.26 -0.56
N LEU A 294 -17.05 -18.46 -0.61
CA LEU A 294 -17.59 -19.61 -1.33
C LEU A 294 -18.62 -20.42 -0.53
N ASP A 295 -18.76 -20.17 0.78
CA ASP A 295 -19.82 -20.78 1.59
C ASP A 295 -21.21 -20.35 1.06
N PRO A 296 -22.03 -21.30 0.56
CA PRO A 296 -23.37 -21.01 0.06
C PRO A 296 -24.40 -20.85 1.18
N ALA A 297 -24.05 -21.13 2.44
CA ALA A 297 -24.97 -21.02 3.56
C ALA A 297 -25.46 -19.57 3.75
N GLU A 298 -26.76 -19.45 4.05
CA GLU A 298 -27.40 -18.17 4.39
C GLU A 298 -26.77 -17.56 5.65
N VAL A 299 -26.37 -18.41 6.61
CA VAL A 299 -25.69 -18.01 7.85
C VAL A 299 -24.29 -18.59 7.90
N LYS A 300 -23.30 -17.70 7.85
CA LYS A 300 -21.89 -18.04 7.76
C LYS A 300 -21.25 -18.00 9.13
N GLU A 301 -20.86 -19.16 9.66
CA GLU A 301 -20.23 -19.24 10.98
C GLU A 301 -18.88 -18.52 11.05
N LEU A 302 -18.12 -18.52 9.95
CA LEU A 302 -16.85 -17.80 9.86
C LEU A 302 -17.00 -16.28 10.02
N LEU A 303 -18.20 -15.73 9.83
CA LEU A 303 -18.48 -14.31 10.11
C LEU A 303 -18.29 -13.98 11.59
N VAL A 304 -18.59 -14.92 12.50
CA VAL A 304 -18.39 -14.71 13.94
C VAL A 304 -16.91 -14.53 14.25
N ALA A 305 -16.06 -15.40 13.69
CA ALA A 305 -14.61 -15.31 13.86
C ALA A 305 -14.06 -14.02 13.26
N ASP A 306 -14.56 -13.59 12.09
CA ASP A 306 -14.14 -12.33 11.49
C ASP A 306 -14.56 -11.11 12.31
N LEU A 307 -15.79 -11.06 12.81
CA LEU A 307 -16.29 -9.96 13.63
C LEU A 307 -15.53 -9.82 14.96
N LEU A 308 -15.20 -10.94 15.60
CA LEU A 308 -14.35 -10.94 16.79
C LEU A 308 -12.95 -10.37 16.47
N ALA A 309 -12.34 -10.84 15.39
CA ALA A 309 -11.04 -10.33 14.96
C ALA A 309 -11.09 -8.85 14.56
N HIS A 310 -12.17 -8.41 13.92
CA HIS A 310 -12.42 -7.02 13.55
C HIS A 310 -12.57 -6.15 14.80
N ALA A 311 -13.34 -6.58 15.81
CA ALA A 311 -13.45 -5.87 17.09
C ALA A 311 -12.08 -5.68 17.76
N THR A 312 -11.23 -6.71 17.76
CA THR A 312 -9.85 -6.61 18.27
C THR A 312 -9.02 -5.61 17.46
N ARG A 313 -9.08 -5.64 16.13
CA ARG A 313 -8.34 -4.70 15.27
C ARG A 313 -8.81 -3.26 15.49
N ARG A 314 -10.13 -3.01 15.58
CA ARG A 314 -10.66 -1.67 15.90
C ARG A 314 -10.15 -1.15 17.23
N LEU A 315 -10.17 -1.98 18.27
CA LEU A 315 -9.73 -1.59 19.60
C LEU A 315 -8.21 -1.33 19.67
N GLN A 316 -7.40 -2.24 19.13
CA GLN A 316 -5.95 -2.25 19.33
C GLN A 316 -5.18 -1.48 18.27
N VAL A 317 -5.61 -1.56 17.01
CA VAL A 317 -4.92 -0.95 15.86
C VAL A 317 -5.50 0.43 15.59
N SER A 318 -6.81 0.52 15.31
CA SER A 318 -7.47 1.79 15.00
C SER A 318 -7.72 2.68 16.23
N ARG A 319 -7.54 2.14 17.45
CA ARG A 319 -7.83 2.82 18.73
C ARG A 319 -9.25 3.37 18.79
N ASP A 320 -10.20 2.61 18.25
CA ASP A 320 -11.61 2.96 18.19
C ASP A 320 -12.43 2.01 19.09
N PRO A 321 -12.65 2.37 20.37
CA PRO A 321 -13.42 1.53 21.29
C PRO A 321 -14.91 1.51 20.94
N GLU A 322 -15.45 2.57 20.32
CA GLU A 322 -16.87 2.67 19.94
C GLU A 322 -17.21 1.66 18.84
N GLY A 323 -16.51 1.69 17.71
CA GLY A 323 -16.73 0.71 16.65
C GLY A 323 -16.34 -0.71 17.06
N ALA A 324 -15.34 -0.87 17.94
CA ALA A 324 -15.02 -2.17 18.51
C ALA A 324 -16.17 -2.75 19.36
N MET A 325 -16.85 -1.93 20.16
CA MET A 325 -18.02 -2.35 20.94
C MET A 325 -19.16 -2.78 20.03
N VAL A 326 -19.47 -2.00 18.99
CA VAL A 326 -20.52 -2.33 18.00
C VAL A 326 -20.20 -3.64 17.29
N ALA A 327 -18.97 -3.82 16.81
CA ALA A 327 -18.53 -5.06 16.17
C ALA A 327 -18.64 -6.27 17.10
N LEU A 328 -18.31 -6.10 18.38
CA LEU A 328 -18.37 -7.16 19.38
C LEU A 328 -19.81 -7.58 19.73
N LEU A 329 -20.72 -6.62 19.86
CA LEU A 329 -22.16 -6.92 20.01
C LEU A 329 -22.70 -7.66 18.79
N ARG A 330 -22.30 -7.25 17.58
CA ARG A 330 -22.67 -7.95 16.36
C ARG A 330 -22.08 -9.36 16.31
N ALA A 331 -20.85 -9.57 16.78
CA ALA A 331 -20.24 -10.90 16.89
C ALA A 331 -21.03 -11.81 17.84
N LEU A 332 -21.40 -11.28 19.01
CA LEU A 332 -22.21 -11.99 20.00
C LEU A 332 -23.58 -12.37 19.43
N GLU A 333 -24.26 -11.45 18.76
CA GLU A 333 -25.52 -11.75 18.07
C GLU A 333 -25.34 -12.80 16.98
N ALA A 334 -24.38 -12.60 16.07
CA ALA A 334 -24.10 -13.54 14.98
C ALA A 334 -23.83 -14.96 15.49
N SER A 335 -23.24 -15.11 16.69
CA SER A 335 -23.04 -16.41 17.31
C SER A 335 -24.36 -17.11 17.69
N ALA A 336 -25.32 -16.38 18.26
CA ALA A 336 -26.64 -16.91 18.56
C ALA A 336 -27.43 -17.22 17.28
N GLN A 337 -27.37 -16.32 16.28
CA GLN A 337 -27.99 -16.50 14.98
C GLN A 337 -27.48 -17.77 14.27
N SER A 338 -26.16 -17.95 14.25
CA SER A 338 -25.52 -19.15 13.69
C SER A 338 -25.99 -20.42 14.40
N ARG A 339 -26.04 -20.41 15.73
CA ARG A 339 -26.48 -21.57 16.52
C ARG A 339 -27.96 -21.90 16.30
N LEU A 340 -28.83 -20.89 16.39
CA LEU A 340 -30.28 -21.03 16.14
C LEU A 340 -30.56 -21.58 14.74
N PHE A 341 -29.88 -21.03 13.73
CA PHE A 341 -30.10 -21.46 12.35
C PHE A 341 -29.57 -22.87 12.10
N LYS A 342 -28.30 -23.16 12.44
CA LYS A 342 -27.68 -24.45 12.11
C LYS A 342 -28.32 -25.62 12.85
N GLN A 343 -28.56 -25.46 14.15
CA GLN A 343 -29.00 -26.57 15.01
C GLN A 343 -30.53 -26.70 15.07
N TYR A 344 -31.26 -25.59 14.94
CA TYR A 344 -32.71 -25.56 15.16
C TYR A 344 -33.50 -25.06 13.93
N GLN A 345 -32.84 -24.64 12.85
CA GLN A 345 -33.47 -24.08 11.64
C GLN A 345 -34.33 -22.83 11.94
N ILE A 346 -33.99 -22.10 12.99
CA ILE A 346 -34.69 -20.87 13.40
C ILE A 346 -33.95 -19.66 12.83
N LYS A 347 -34.63 -18.89 11.99
CA LYS A 347 -34.14 -17.60 11.47
C LYS A 347 -34.50 -16.49 12.43
N SER A 348 -33.55 -16.00 13.22
CA SER A 348 -33.83 -14.96 14.24
C SER A 348 -34.48 -13.67 13.71
N TRP A 349 -34.37 -13.39 12.41
CA TRP A 349 -34.94 -12.22 11.72
C TRP A 349 -36.25 -12.54 10.96
N ASP A 350 -36.73 -13.78 11.02
CA ASP A 350 -37.95 -14.26 10.36
C ASP A 350 -38.47 -15.51 11.10
N VAL A 351 -38.76 -15.32 12.38
CA VAL A 351 -39.12 -16.43 13.28
C VAL A 351 -40.57 -16.84 13.09
N ARG A 352 -40.82 -18.15 13.11
CA ARG A 352 -42.17 -18.69 13.35
C ARG A 352 -42.37 -18.84 14.86
N PRO A 353 -43.31 -18.13 15.51
CA PRO A 353 -43.49 -18.21 16.96
C PRO A 353 -43.62 -19.64 17.49
N GLU A 354 -44.23 -20.53 16.71
CA GLU A 354 -44.44 -21.95 17.05
C GLU A 354 -43.14 -22.75 17.12
N SER A 355 -42.07 -22.29 16.48
CA SER A 355 -40.74 -22.91 16.54
C SER A 355 -39.96 -22.56 17.81
N LEU A 356 -40.45 -21.61 18.61
CA LEU A 356 -39.82 -21.20 19.86
C LEU A 356 -40.28 -22.05 21.05
N PRO A 357 -39.47 -22.10 22.13
CA PRO A 357 -39.92 -22.64 23.42
C PRO A 357 -41.25 -22.03 23.86
N PRO A 358 -42.18 -22.81 24.48
CA PRO A 358 -43.51 -22.33 24.87
C PRO A 358 -43.51 -21.01 25.65
N ALA A 359 -42.52 -20.82 26.53
CA ALA A 359 -42.36 -19.61 27.35
C ALA A 359 -42.08 -18.32 26.55
N LEU A 360 -41.67 -18.41 25.27
CA LEU A 360 -41.35 -17.26 24.43
C LEU A 360 -42.38 -17.02 23.31
N GLN A 361 -43.31 -17.94 23.08
CA GLN A 361 -44.22 -17.84 21.93
C GLN A 361 -45.13 -16.61 22.03
N GLU A 362 -45.74 -16.40 23.19
CA GLU A 362 -46.66 -15.27 23.40
C GLU A 362 -45.94 -13.93 23.35
N THR A 363 -44.79 -13.82 24.01
CA THR A 363 -43.93 -12.62 23.92
C THR A 363 -43.50 -12.35 22.47
N CYS A 364 -43.21 -13.39 21.68
CA CYS A 364 -42.88 -13.22 20.28
C CYS A 364 -44.03 -12.61 19.49
N ARG A 365 -45.24 -13.19 19.64
CA ARG A 365 -46.46 -12.70 18.95
C ARG A 365 -46.81 -11.26 19.30
N THR A 366 -46.56 -10.84 20.54
CA THR A 366 -47.01 -9.56 21.07
C THR A 366 -45.95 -8.45 20.99
N CYS A 367 -44.65 -8.79 21.02
CA CYS A 367 -43.59 -7.80 21.19
C CYS A 367 -42.56 -7.78 20.06
N TYR A 368 -42.46 -8.83 19.24
CA TYR A 368 -41.34 -8.99 18.29
C TYR A 368 -41.74 -8.88 16.82
N LEU A 369 -42.98 -8.47 16.55
CA LEU A 369 -43.42 -8.15 15.19
C LEU A 369 -42.78 -6.84 14.74
N ASP A 370 -41.97 -6.90 13.69
CA ASP A 370 -41.40 -5.74 13.02
C ASP A 370 -42.47 -5.10 12.12
N ASP A 371 -42.67 -3.81 12.27
CA ASP A 371 -43.69 -3.03 11.55
C ASP A 371 -43.27 -2.66 10.12
N ILE A 372 -41.98 -2.80 9.78
CA ILE A 372 -41.44 -2.47 8.47
C ILE A 372 -41.68 -3.62 7.48
N ASP A 373 -41.31 -4.85 7.85
CA ASP A 373 -41.41 -6.01 6.96
C ASP A 373 -42.43 -7.08 7.40
N GLY A 374 -43.10 -6.87 8.55
CA GLY A 374 -44.12 -7.78 9.06
C GLY A 374 -43.56 -9.10 9.59
N LYS A 375 -42.25 -9.20 9.83
CA LYS A 375 -41.60 -10.42 10.31
C LYS A 375 -41.37 -10.38 11.81
N TYR A 376 -41.34 -11.56 12.44
CA TYR A 376 -40.95 -11.67 13.84
C TYR A 376 -39.42 -11.68 13.98
N LYS A 377 -38.86 -10.70 14.69
CA LYS A 377 -37.42 -10.53 14.89
C LYS A 377 -37.05 -10.64 16.36
N LEU A 378 -36.25 -11.65 16.71
CA LEU A 378 -35.79 -11.84 18.08
C LEU A 378 -34.70 -10.82 18.44
N PRO A 379 -34.90 -9.98 19.46
CA PRO A 379 -33.81 -9.17 19.99
C PRO A 379 -32.73 -10.06 20.61
N LEU A 380 -31.50 -9.54 20.72
CA LEU A 380 -30.33 -10.27 21.20
C LEU A 380 -30.59 -11.14 22.46
N PRO A 381 -31.18 -10.63 23.57
CA PRO A 381 -31.43 -11.47 24.74
C PRO A 381 -32.44 -12.59 24.49
N ALA A 382 -33.43 -12.36 23.61
CA ALA A 382 -34.44 -13.35 23.27
C ALA A 382 -33.85 -14.50 22.44
N GLN A 383 -32.86 -14.23 21.58
CA GLN A 383 -32.14 -15.26 20.84
C GLN A 383 -31.45 -16.26 21.79
N PHE A 384 -30.75 -15.77 22.82
CA PHE A 384 -30.11 -16.64 23.82
C PHE A 384 -31.11 -17.34 24.75
N ARG A 385 -32.22 -16.68 25.12
CA ARG A 385 -33.30 -17.33 25.88
C ARG A 385 -33.94 -18.46 25.08
N ALA A 386 -34.13 -18.29 23.77
CA ALA A 386 -34.63 -19.33 22.89
C ALA A 386 -33.68 -20.52 22.87
N LEU A 387 -32.37 -20.28 22.67
CA LEU A 387 -31.34 -21.31 22.77
C LEU A 387 -31.39 -22.06 24.12
N ALA A 388 -31.45 -21.33 25.24
CA ALA A 388 -31.50 -21.94 26.56
C ALA A 388 -32.77 -22.80 26.77
N GLY A 389 -33.93 -22.30 26.32
CA GLY A 389 -35.20 -23.03 26.37
C GLY A 389 -35.24 -24.27 25.48
N LEU A 390 -34.40 -24.32 24.44
CA LEU A 390 -34.17 -25.49 23.58
C LEU A 390 -33.08 -26.43 24.13
N GLY A 391 -32.56 -26.16 25.34
CA GLY A 391 -31.51 -26.96 25.97
C GLY A 391 -30.10 -26.71 25.42
N ASP A 392 -29.88 -25.67 24.62
CA ASP A 392 -28.59 -25.38 24.01
C ASP A 392 -27.57 -24.83 25.03
N GLN A 393 -26.35 -25.35 24.96
CA GLN A 393 -25.27 -24.98 25.88
C GLN A 393 -24.84 -23.51 25.75
N LEU A 394 -24.88 -22.93 24.54
CA LEU A 394 -24.56 -21.52 24.33
C LEU A 394 -25.58 -20.63 25.04
N GLY A 395 -26.87 -20.95 24.90
CA GLY A 395 -27.95 -20.24 25.58
C GLY A 395 -27.84 -20.35 27.11
N GLN A 396 -27.63 -21.58 27.62
CA GLN A 396 -27.46 -21.81 29.06
C GLN A 396 -26.23 -21.08 29.64
N SER A 397 -25.13 -21.04 28.89
CA SER A 397 -23.91 -20.34 29.31
C SER A 397 -24.12 -18.82 29.31
N PHE A 398 -24.80 -18.28 28.30
CA PHE A 398 -25.16 -16.86 28.27
C PHE A 398 -26.00 -16.46 29.49
N LEU A 399 -27.01 -17.26 29.86
CA LEU A 399 -27.81 -16.97 31.05
C LEU A 399 -26.99 -17.01 32.34
N ARG A 400 -25.99 -17.89 32.42
CA ARG A 400 -25.06 -17.98 33.55
C ARG A 400 -24.15 -16.74 33.65
N GLU A 401 -23.64 -16.26 32.52
CA GLU A 401 -22.76 -15.08 32.45
C GLU A 401 -23.54 -13.75 32.42
N TRP A 402 -24.88 -13.78 32.32
CA TRP A 402 -25.74 -12.60 32.24
C TRP A 402 -25.47 -11.54 33.32
N PRO A 403 -25.27 -11.87 34.61
CA PRO A 403 -24.96 -10.86 35.62
C PRO A 403 -23.68 -10.05 35.32
N ALA A 404 -22.66 -10.69 34.71
CA ALA A 404 -21.42 -10.03 34.32
C ALA A 404 -21.58 -9.24 33.01
N MET A 405 -22.37 -9.75 32.06
CA MET A 405 -22.60 -9.11 30.77
C MET A 405 -23.52 -7.90 30.84
N LYS A 406 -24.58 -7.98 31.67
CA LYS A 406 -25.61 -6.94 31.76
C LYS A 406 -25.03 -5.52 31.89
N PRO A 407 -24.13 -5.21 32.85
CA PRO A 407 -23.57 -3.86 32.95
C PRO A 407 -22.73 -3.45 31.73
N LEU A 408 -22.14 -4.39 30.99
CA LEU A 408 -21.37 -4.11 29.78
C LEU A 408 -22.29 -3.80 28.59
N LEU A 409 -23.39 -4.55 28.46
CA LEU A 409 -24.43 -4.30 27.47
C LEU A 409 -25.16 -2.98 27.77
N ASP A 410 -25.45 -2.71 29.05
CA ASP A 410 -26.02 -1.43 29.48
C ASP A 410 -25.08 -0.27 29.12
N ALA A 411 -23.76 -0.40 29.37
CA ALA A 411 -22.78 0.60 28.98
C ALA A 411 -22.73 0.82 27.46
N ALA A 412 -22.80 -0.24 26.67
CA ALA A 412 -22.85 -0.14 25.21
C ALA A 412 -24.14 0.55 24.72
N SER A 413 -25.27 0.31 25.39
CA SER A 413 -26.54 0.99 25.09
C SER A 413 -26.48 2.49 25.39
N HIS A 414 -25.78 2.91 26.45
CA HIS A 414 -25.59 4.33 26.79
C HIS A 414 -24.44 4.99 26.01
N ALA A 415 -23.73 4.22 25.17
CA ALA A 415 -22.60 4.72 24.40
C ALA A 415 -23.05 5.66 23.26
N VAL A 416 -22.12 6.46 22.74
CA VAL A 416 -22.38 7.40 21.62
C VAL A 416 -22.84 6.67 20.35
N LEU A 417 -22.23 5.53 20.01
CA LEU A 417 -22.70 4.70 18.87
C LEU A 417 -23.82 3.71 19.26
N GLY A 418 -24.34 3.82 20.48
CA GLY A 418 -25.53 3.13 20.94
C GLY A 418 -26.76 4.05 20.89
N HIS A 419 -27.39 4.24 22.04
CA HIS A 419 -28.57 5.09 22.24
C HIS A 419 -28.35 6.21 23.26
N GLY A 420 -27.11 6.39 23.73
CA GLY A 420 -26.77 7.42 24.73
C GLY A 420 -25.76 8.43 24.22
N PHE A 421 -25.08 9.05 25.17
CA PHE A 421 -24.20 10.20 24.92
C PHE A 421 -22.84 10.06 25.61
N GLU A 422 -22.54 8.92 26.22
CA GLU A 422 -21.28 8.68 26.94
C GLU A 422 -20.28 7.92 26.06
N PRO A 423 -19.00 8.29 26.01
CA PRO A 423 -18.03 7.53 25.24
C PRO A 423 -17.72 6.17 25.93
N ILE A 424 -17.70 5.09 25.14
CA ILE A 424 -17.33 3.78 25.66
C ILE A 424 -15.82 3.69 25.90
N ARG A 425 -15.44 3.13 27.05
CA ARG A 425 -14.02 2.93 27.41
C ARG A 425 -13.49 1.60 26.89
N GLY A 426 -12.22 1.57 26.50
CA GLY A 426 -11.57 0.36 25.99
C GLY A 426 -11.59 -0.81 26.96
N GLU A 427 -11.54 -0.57 28.27
CA GLU A 427 -11.61 -1.61 29.30
C GLU A 427 -12.97 -2.34 29.28
N ARG A 428 -14.07 -1.61 28.99
CA ARG A 428 -15.40 -2.23 28.87
C ARG A 428 -15.50 -3.12 27.65
N VAL A 429 -14.90 -2.70 26.54
CA VAL A 429 -14.81 -3.52 25.31
C VAL A 429 -14.01 -4.80 25.59
N GLN A 430 -12.85 -4.68 26.24
CA GLN A 430 -12.01 -5.82 26.58
C GLN A 430 -12.72 -6.81 27.54
N GLN A 431 -13.38 -6.31 28.57
CA GLN A 431 -14.19 -7.13 29.49
C GLN A 431 -15.28 -7.92 28.74
N LEU A 432 -16.00 -7.26 27.83
CA LEU A 432 -17.03 -7.94 27.05
C LEU A 432 -16.39 -8.95 26.09
N TYR A 433 -15.24 -8.62 25.49
CA TYR A 433 -14.56 -9.48 24.53
C TYR A 433 -14.19 -10.82 25.16
N GLU A 434 -13.63 -10.79 26.38
CA GLU A 434 -13.28 -11.98 27.14
C GLU A 434 -14.50 -12.88 27.41
N VAL A 435 -15.63 -12.28 27.78
CA VAL A 435 -16.87 -13.03 28.01
C VAL A 435 -17.40 -13.63 26.71
N VAL A 436 -17.42 -12.88 25.61
CA VAL A 436 -17.91 -13.36 24.30
C VAL A 436 -17.02 -14.48 23.74
N VAL A 437 -15.70 -14.37 23.84
CA VAL A 437 -14.75 -15.42 23.43
C VAL A 437 -15.00 -16.70 24.24
N LYS A 438 -15.16 -16.58 25.57
CA LYS A 438 -15.50 -17.70 26.44
C LYS A 438 -16.84 -18.36 26.06
N LEU A 439 -17.87 -17.56 25.78
CA LEU A 439 -19.21 -18.05 25.41
C LEU A 439 -19.22 -18.76 24.06
N THR A 440 -18.55 -18.18 23.07
CA THR A 440 -18.53 -18.71 21.70
C THR A 440 -17.59 -19.91 21.54
N GLY A 441 -16.62 -20.08 22.45
CA GLY A 441 -15.61 -21.14 22.38
C GLY A 441 -14.60 -20.93 21.24
N VAL A 442 -14.59 -19.76 20.61
CA VAL A 442 -13.66 -19.43 19.53
C VAL A 442 -12.26 -19.28 20.10
N THR A 443 -11.30 -20.02 19.58
CA THR A 443 -9.89 -19.90 19.98
C THR A 443 -9.20 -18.77 19.23
N GLU A 444 -8.22 -18.13 19.84
CA GLU A 444 -7.46 -17.05 19.20
C GLU A 444 -6.77 -17.49 17.90
N SER A 445 -6.40 -18.77 17.80
CA SER A 445 -5.82 -19.38 16.60
C SER A 445 -6.78 -19.49 15.41
N ALA A 446 -8.09 -19.43 15.66
CA ALA A 446 -9.12 -19.49 14.62
C ALA A 446 -9.47 -18.11 14.04
N LEU A 447 -9.04 -17.03 14.69
CA LEU A 447 -9.31 -15.66 14.29
C LEU A 447 -8.38 -15.24 13.14
N PRO A 448 -8.89 -14.62 12.05
CA PRO A 448 -8.03 -14.10 11.00
C PRO A 448 -7.16 -12.94 11.54
N LYS A 449 -5.85 -13.01 11.30
CA LYS A 449 -4.88 -11.98 11.72
C LYS A 449 -4.34 -11.28 10.49
N PHE A 450 -4.47 -9.96 10.44
CA PHE A 450 -3.85 -9.19 9.37
C PHE A 450 -2.32 -9.20 9.58
N PRO A 451 -1.53 -9.38 8.51
CA PRO A 451 -0.08 -9.43 8.63
C PRO A 451 0.45 -8.04 8.98
N ALA A 452 1.56 -7.97 9.71
CA ALA A 452 2.37 -6.76 9.73
C ALA A 452 3.28 -6.74 8.49
N LEU A 453 3.35 -5.60 7.81
CA LEU A 453 4.33 -5.36 6.75
C LEU A 453 5.63 -4.88 7.39
N ALA A 454 6.72 -5.63 7.19
CA ALA A 454 8.05 -5.30 7.68
C ALA A 454 9.05 -5.38 6.51
N LEU A 455 8.84 -4.51 5.51
CA LEU A 455 9.49 -4.53 4.19
C LEU A 455 10.41 -3.33 3.93
#